data_AF-A0A330I1Y4-F1
#
_entry.id   AF-A0A330I1Y4-F1
#
_cell.length_a   1.000
_cell.length_b   1.000
_cell.length_c   1.000
_cell.angle_alpha   90.00
_cell.angle_beta   90.00
_cell.angle_gamma   90.00
#
_symmetry.space_group_name_H-M   'P 1'
#
loop_
_entity.id
_entity.type
_entity.pdbx_description
1 polymer ?
#
loop_
_entity_poly.entity_id
_entity_poly.type
_entity_poly.pdbx_seq_one_letter_code
_entity_poly.pdbx_strand_id
1 'polypeptide(L)'
;MAIFDRLASIASPAVAFRRAIKLADNGRAAEAFALMSVAARAGIVEAEYRVARSYLEGTGVPASRSEGARWLKRAAEHGNVEAQSLLAALYVSGLASAEDEPGVQSQRLFQRDSTGEPDFAAALAVAEKAAAAGSAAGQAILGYIHTSGPEQMRDADAALHWYEKSAAGGSAEGALGLALSLARLGDPAKRGMIVGAVRQAAAAGLPTAIYLLAVLNEQGIGVERNLPEATRLYQEAAEGGLTAAQFRLGLALIEGGLVEPDPDAGEAWMRRAALAGNGEAAYLLGERYVQGGRQDFVEAAAWYRKAAGAGHQAASRALASLYLTGNGVAQDSEEGARWLRAAAESGNLEARTDLANLVLEGAGEPVDRASVARWFSAAASAGDLVAAFNLGLCFANGVGVSQDETQAAQWLRRAAEGVPEAQYMYARALQDGRGVAPDPKQARLWYKRAAQAGFPDAQAALGEMLLNGRGGSAEPAVAARLFERAALAGHVGAMFALGALYESGQGLSFDHKAAQKWFVAAAEGGHGHAQLMLGRYLSKGTAGERDPAAARTWLERAAAQGVNEAADELAEIDLA
;
A
#
# COMPACT_ATOMS: atom_id res chain seq x y z
N MET A 1 54.89 14.98 -49.13
CA MET A 1 54.75 15.30 -47.68
C MET A 1 53.96 14.24 -46.89
N ALA A 2 52.91 13.61 -47.43
CA ALA A 2 52.03 12.69 -46.68
C ALA A 2 52.67 11.37 -46.15
N ILE A 3 53.79 10.90 -46.71
CA ILE A 3 54.45 9.65 -46.29
C ILE A 3 55.47 9.89 -45.16
N PHE A 4 56.19 11.03 -45.19
CA PHE A 4 57.10 11.43 -44.11
C PHE A 4 56.35 11.77 -42.82
N ASP A 5 55.17 12.37 -42.91
CA ASP A 5 54.29 12.61 -41.75
C ASP A 5 53.72 11.31 -41.13
N ARG A 6 53.54 10.25 -41.94
CA ARG A 6 53.11 8.94 -41.43
C ARG A 6 54.20 8.24 -40.61
N LEU A 7 55.46 8.40 -41.00
CA LEU A 7 56.61 7.85 -40.28
C LEU A 7 56.98 8.70 -39.05
N ALA A 8 56.84 10.04 -39.13
CA ALA A 8 57.07 10.94 -38.00
C ALA A 8 56.06 10.75 -36.84
N SER A 9 54.82 10.36 -37.13
CA SER A 9 53.83 10.00 -36.09
C SER A 9 54.18 8.73 -35.30
N ILE A 10 55.11 7.90 -35.79
CA ILE A 10 55.61 6.73 -35.05
C ILE A 10 56.76 7.13 -34.10
N ALA A 11 57.45 8.23 -34.39
CA ALA A 11 58.63 8.68 -33.64
C ALA A 11 58.37 9.80 -32.61
N SER A 12 57.25 10.52 -32.70
CA SER A 12 56.91 11.62 -31.77
C SER A 12 55.46 11.54 -31.26
N PRO A 13 55.25 11.29 -29.95
CA PRO A 13 53.92 11.27 -29.33
C PRO A 13 53.08 12.54 -29.54
N ALA A 14 53.73 13.72 -29.58
CA ALA A 14 53.04 15.00 -29.81
C ALA A 14 52.55 15.17 -31.27
N VAL A 15 53.28 14.59 -32.24
CA VAL A 15 52.85 14.56 -33.65
C VAL A 15 51.71 13.56 -33.83
N ALA A 16 51.79 12.41 -33.17
CA ALA A 16 50.69 11.44 -33.13
C ALA A 16 49.40 12.06 -32.58
N PHE A 17 49.50 12.81 -31.47
CA PHE A 17 48.35 13.48 -30.87
C PHE A 17 47.70 14.53 -31.78
N ARG A 18 48.49 15.44 -32.38
CA ARG A 18 47.96 16.44 -33.33
C ARG A 18 47.28 15.81 -34.54
N ARG A 19 47.81 14.68 -35.01
CA ARG A 19 47.20 13.92 -36.11
C ARG A 19 45.93 13.21 -35.67
N ALA A 20 45.89 12.69 -34.45
CA ALA A 20 44.71 12.06 -33.88
C ALA A 20 43.53 13.04 -33.83
N ILE A 21 43.76 14.29 -33.38
CA ILE A 21 42.73 15.34 -33.37
C ILE A 21 42.17 15.58 -34.78
N LYS A 22 43.04 15.80 -35.77
CA LYS A 22 42.60 16.00 -37.17
C LYS A 22 41.80 14.81 -37.72
N LEU A 23 42.14 13.58 -37.32
CA LEU A 23 41.40 12.39 -37.76
C LEU A 23 40.04 12.29 -37.09
N ALA A 24 39.94 12.66 -35.81
CA ALA A 24 38.68 12.73 -35.08
C ALA A 24 37.74 13.76 -35.71
N ASP A 25 38.24 14.96 -36.03
CA ASP A 25 37.47 16.03 -36.68
C ASP A 25 36.94 15.62 -38.08
N ASN A 26 37.64 14.70 -38.75
CA ASN A 26 37.25 14.15 -40.05
C ASN A 26 36.42 12.86 -39.95
N GLY A 27 35.87 12.53 -38.77
CA GLY A 27 35.01 11.37 -38.56
C GLY A 27 35.73 10.00 -38.58
N ARG A 28 37.06 9.97 -38.57
CA ARG A 28 37.86 8.73 -38.59
C ARG A 28 38.21 8.28 -37.17
N ALA A 29 37.17 8.00 -36.38
CA ALA A 29 37.26 7.76 -34.94
C ALA A 29 38.22 6.62 -34.55
N ALA A 30 38.20 5.48 -35.26
CA ALA A 30 39.07 4.34 -34.93
C ALA A 30 40.56 4.63 -35.15
N GLU A 31 40.90 5.35 -36.22
CA GLU A 31 42.29 5.74 -36.51
C GLU A 31 42.77 6.86 -35.58
N ALA A 32 41.87 7.77 -35.23
CA ALA A 32 42.13 8.78 -34.21
C ALA A 32 42.42 8.12 -32.85
N PHE A 33 41.58 7.17 -32.44
CA PHE A 33 41.74 6.43 -31.18
C PHE A 33 43.09 5.71 -31.08
N ALA A 34 43.52 5.03 -32.16
CA ALA A 34 44.80 4.33 -32.19
C ALA A 34 45.99 5.28 -31.95
N LEU A 35 46.02 6.44 -32.63
CA LEU A 35 47.08 7.44 -32.44
C LEU A 35 46.97 8.16 -31.09
N MET A 36 45.77 8.39 -30.60
CA MET A 36 45.52 8.99 -29.29
C MET A 36 45.95 8.07 -28.15
N SER A 37 45.77 6.76 -28.31
CA SER A 37 46.26 5.74 -27.38
C SER A 37 47.78 5.71 -27.28
N VAL A 38 48.50 5.91 -28.39
CA VAL A 38 49.97 6.04 -28.39
C VAL A 38 50.40 7.28 -27.62
N ALA A 39 49.77 8.42 -27.89
CA ALA A 39 50.01 9.68 -27.18
C ALA A 39 49.71 9.58 -25.68
N ALA A 40 48.60 8.94 -25.31
CA ALA A 40 48.19 8.74 -23.92
C ALA A 40 49.18 7.84 -23.15
N ARG A 41 49.63 6.74 -23.75
CA ARG A 41 50.66 5.87 -23.14
C ARG A 41 51.97 6.61 -22.88
N ALA A 42 52.31 7.56 -23.74
CA ALA A 42 53.48 8.43 -23.60
C ALA A 42 53.31 9.58 -22.59
N GLY A 43 52.18 9.67 -21.87
CA GLY A 43 51.96 10.65 -20.81
C GLY A 43 51.41 12.00 -21.27
N ILE A 44 50.88 12.10 -22.49
CA ILE A 44 50.18 13.32 -22.92
C ILE A 44 48.80 13.35 -22.23
N VAL A 45 48.70 14.16 -21.19
CA VAL A 45 47.53 14.26 -20.28
C VAL A 45 46.21 14.44 -21.02
N GLU A 46 46.15 15.35 -22.00
CA GLU A 46 44.94 15.57 -22.81
C GLU A 46 44.57 14.33 -23.66
N ALA A 47 45.56 13.56 -24.10
CA ALA A 47 45.32 12.31 -24.82
C ALA A 47 44.78 11.23 -23.88
N GLU A 48 45.25 11.18 -22.63
CA GLU A 48 44.73 10.27 -21.59
C GLU A 48 43.24 10.54 -21.32
N TYR A 49 42.85 11.80 -21.12
CA TYR A 49 41.44 12.19 -20.94
C TYR A 49 40.57 11.82 -22.15
N ARG A 50 41.04 12.09 -23.37
CA ARG A 50 40.26 11.77 -24.58
C ARG A 50 40.16 10.28 -24.88
N VAL A 51 41.19 9.49 -24.55
CA VAL A 51 41.11 8.03 -24.58
C VAL A 51 40.09 7.53 -23.56
N ALA A 52 40.07 8.10 -22.35
CA ALA A 52 39.06 7.78 -21.34
C ALA A 52 37.64 8.02 -21.88
N ARG A 53 37.38 9.20 -22.47
CA ARG A 53 36.09 9.52 -23.10
C ARG A 53 35.73 8.57 -24.23
N SER A 54 36.68 8.21 -25.09
CA SER A 54 36.45 7.28 -26.20
C SER A 54 35.97 5.92 -25.70
N TYR A 55 36.52 5.42 -24.58
CA TYR A 55 36.04 4.20 -23.93
C TYR A 55 34.67 4.36 -23.26
N LEU A 56 34.40 5.49 -22.61
CA LEU A 56 33.10 5.74 -21.97
C LEU A 56 31.96 5.87 -23.00
N GLU A 57 32.25 6.49 -24.14
CA GLU A 57 31.26 6.79 -25.20
C GLU A 57 31.18 5.70 -26.28
N GLY A 58 32.16 4.81 -26.34
CA GLY A 58 32.26 3.81 -27.42
C GLY A 58 32.68 4.41 -28.78
N THR A 59 33.36 5.55 -28.77
CA THR A 59 33.73 6.29 -29.98
C THR A 59 35.07 5.80 -30.52
N GLY A 60 35.05 5.07 -31.63
CA GLY A 60 36.27 4.53 -32.27
C GLY A 60 36.88 3.31 -31.57
N VAL A 61 36.29 2.88 -30.45
CA VAL A 61 36.64 1.69 -29.66
C VAL A 61 35.36 1.15 -29.00
N PRO A 62 35.21 -0.16 -28.75
CA PRO A 62 34.08 -0.66 -27.97
C PRO A 62 34.00 0.01 -26.59
N ALA A 63 32.79 0.32 -26.15
CA ALA A 63 32.57 0.97 -24.86
C ALA A 63 33.07 0.08 -23.71
N SER A 64 33.81 0.67 -22.78
CA SER A 64 34.31 -0.01 -21.59
C SER A 64 34.41 0.98 -20.44
N ARG A 65 33.55 0.82 -19.43
CA ARG A 65 33.55 1.68 -18.24
C ARG A 65 34.83 1.53 -17.42
N SER A 66 35.31 0.31 -17.25
CA SER A 66 36.53 0.03 -16.49
C SER A 66 37.77 0.68 -17.13
N GLU A 67 37.95 0.50 -18.44
CA GLU A 67 39.06 1.14 -19.16
C GLU A 67 38.91 2.66 -19.21
N GLY A 68 37.67 3.15 -19.39
CA GLY A 68 37.35 4.57 -19.29
C GLY A 68 37.76 5.17 -17.95
N ALA A 69 37.28 4.61 -16.84
CA ALA A 69 37.60 5.05 -15.48
C ALA A 69 39.12 4.97 -15.18
N ARG A 70 39.80 3.92 -15.67
CA ARG A 70 41.25 3.75 -15.50
C ARG A 70 42.05 4.88 -16.17
N TRP A 71 41.76 5.18 -17.44
CA TRP A 71 42.41 6.28 -18.14
C TRP A 71 42.04 7.64 -17.54
N LEU A 72 40.81 7.77 -17.03
CA LEU A 72 40.34 8.98 -16.38
C LEU A 72 41.07 9.24 -15.05
N LYS A 73 41.25 8.20 -14.22
CA LYS A 73 42.03 8.26 -12.98
C LYS A 73 43.46 8.72 -13.25
N ARG A 74 44.11 8.11 -14.24
CA ARG A 74 45.46 8.50 -14.65
C ARG A 74 45.53 9.96 -15.12
N ALA A 75 44.61 10.40 -15.98
CA ALA A 75 44.57 11.78 -16.45
C ALA A 75 44.32 12.78 -15.28
N ALA A 76 43.46 12.41 -14.33
CA ALA A 76 43.16 13.20 -13.15
C ALA A 76 44.36 13.34 -12.20
N GLU A 77 45.12 12.25 -11.99
CA GLU A 77 46.37 12.23 -11.23
C GLU A 77 47.44 13.10 -11.88
N HIS A 78 47.49 13.15 -13.21
CA HIS A 78 48.36 14.05 -13.98
C HIS A 78 47.83 15.49 -14.10
N GLY A 79 46.75 15.84 -13.39
CA GLY A 79 46.29 17.23 -13.26
C GLY A 79 45.28 17.69 -14.30
N ASN A 80 44.67 16.80 -15.10
CA ASN A 80 43.58 17.18 -16.00
C ASN A 80 42.30 17.50 -15.20
N VAL A 81 41.81 18.73 -15.31
CA VAL A 81 40.71 19.26 -14.50
C VAL A 81 39.36 18.66 -14.93
N GLU A 82 39.17 18.45 -16.22
CA GLU A 82 37.99 17.80 -16.79
C GLU A 82 37.91 16.34 -16.38
N ALA A 83 39.06 15.64 -16.35
CA ALA A 83 39.16 14.27 -15.87
C ALA A 83 38.86 14.16 -14.38
N GLN A 84 39.38 15.09 -13.56
CA GLN A 84 39.05 15.16 -12.14
C GLN A 84 37.54 15.35 -11.93
N SER A 85 36.93 16.29 -12.65
CA SER A 85 35.49 16.56 -12.54
C SER A 85 34.65 15.34 -12.93
N LEU A 86 34.94 14.73 -14.09
CA LEU A 86 34.22 13.55 -14.55
C LEU A 86 34.43 12.34 -13.63
N LEU A 87 35.64 12.14 -13.11
CA LEU A 87 35.95 11.03 -12.21
C LEU A 87 35.20 11.18 -10.88
N ALA A 88 35.15 12.40 -10.33
CA ALA A 88 34.36 12.68 -9.12
C ALA A 88 32.87 12.38 -9.35
N ALA A 89 32.31 12.73 -10.51
CA ALA A 89 30.92 12.40 -10.85
C ALA A 89 30.69 10.88 -10.94
N LEU A 90 31.64 10.12 -11.51
CA LEU A 90 31.57 8.66 -11.57
C LEU A 90 31.61 8.03 -10.17
N TYR A 91 32.45 8.53 -9.26
CA TYR A 91 32.50 8.08 -7.87
C TYR A 91 31.18 8.36 -7.12
N VAL A 92 30.63 9.57 -7.23
CA VAL A 92 29.32 9.91 -6.63
C VAL A 92 28.18 9.04 -7.18
N SER A 93 28.29 8.62 -8.44
CA SER A 93 27.27 7.79 -9.10
C SER A 93 27.48 6.29 -8.89
N GLY A 94 28.54 5.86 -8.18
CA GLY A 94 28.90 4.45 -7.98
C GLY A 94 29.32 3.74 -9.27
N LEU A 95 29.74 4.50 -10.29
CA LEU A 95 30.19 3.99 -11.59
C LEU A 95 31.70 3.75 -11.66
N ALA A 96 32.43 4.13 -10.61
CA ALA A 96 33.84 3.84 -10.38
C ALA A 96 34.10 3.76 -8.87
N SER A 97 35.19 3.14 -8.45
CA SER A 97 35.67 3.14 -7.05
C SER A 97 37.18 3.31 -6.97
N ALA A 98 37.70 3.76 -5.82
CA ALA A 98 39.15 3.90 -5.64
C ALA A 98 39.91 2.56 -5.72
N GLU A 99 39.24 1.45 -5.37
CA GLU A 99 39.76 0.09 -5.22
C GLU A 99 39.79 -0.74 -6.52
N ASP A 100 39.33 -0.20 -7.65
CA ASP A 100 39.35 -0.87 -8.95
C ASP A 100 40.80 -1.03 -9.49
N GLU A 101 41.54 -2.01 -8.95
CA GLU A 101 42.91 -2.37 -9.36
C GLU A 101 43.00 -3.61 -10.30
N PRO A 102 44.08 -3.75 -11.08
CA PRO A 102 44.17 -4.70 -12.18
C PRO A 102 44.48 -6.13 -11.68
N GLY A 103 43.47 -6.99 -11.61
CA GLY A 103 43.69 -8.42 -11.35
C GLY A 103 42.43 -9.25 -11.07
N VAL A 104 41.31 -8.62 -10.71
CA VAL A 104 40.10 -9.35 -10.26
C VAL A 104 39.06 -9.56 -11.39
N GLN A 105 39.29 -9.01 -12.59
CA GLN A 105 38.27 -8.98 -13.64
C GLN A 105 38.22 -10.20 -14.57
N SER A 106 39.15 -11.15 -14.47
CA SER A 106 39.10 -12.40 -15.26
C SER A 106 37.84 -13.24 -14.97
N GLN A 107 37.13 -12.95 -13.88
CA GLN A 107 35.88 -13.62 -13.49
C GLN A 107 34.59 -12.84 -13.84
N ARG A 108 34.67 -11.63 -14.41
CA ARG A 108 33.49 -10.76 -14.65
C ARG A 108 33.21 -10.43 -16.13
N LEU A 109 33.84 -11.15 -17.07
CA LEU A 109 33.70 -10.96 -18.53
C LEU A 109 32.25 -11.04 -19.07
N PHE A 110 31.31 -11.58 -18.30
CA PHE A 110 29.89 -11.73 -18.68
C PHE A 110 28.89 -11.08 -17.69
N GLN A 111 29.37 -10.39 -16.65
CA GLN A 111 28.47 -9.64 -15.78
C GLN A 111 28.18 -8.29 -16.44
N ARG A 112 26.89 -7.96 -16.59
CA ARG A 112 26.46 -6.57 -16.82
C ARG A 112 26.86 -5.76 -15.59
N ASP A 113 28.09 -5.26 -15.59
CA ASP A 113 28.38 -3.84 -15.43
C ASP A 113 27.39 -3.15 -14.46
N SER A 114 27.37 -3.63 -13.21
CA SER A 114 26.44 -3.21 -12.16
C SER A 114 26.96 -1.91 -11.53
N THR A 115 26.06 -0.96 -11.24
CA THR A 115 26.39 0.21 -10.40
C THR A 115 26.83 -0.27 -9.02
N GLY A 116 28.04 0.10 -8.60
CA GLY A 116 28.52 -0.09 -7.23
C GLY A 116 27.95 0.96 -6.27
N GLU A 117 28.34 0.89 -5.00
CA GLU A 117 28.01 1.94 -4.03
C GLU A 117 28.83 3.22 -4.32
N PRO A 118 28.26 4.42 -4.09
CA PRO A 118 28.99 5.67 -4.22
C PRO A 118 30.22 5.77 -3.32
N ASP A 119 31.37 6.11 -3.89
CA ASP A 119 32.61 6.37 -3.14
C ASP A 119 32.76 7.88 -2.87
N PHE A 120 32.04 8.37 -1.87
CA PHE A 120 32.04 9.80 -1.52
C PHE A 120 33.40 10.32 -1.04
N ALA A 121 34.24 9.47 -0.44
CA ALA A 121 35.56 9.86 0.03
C ALA A 121 36.51 10.12 -1.15
N ALA A 122 36.55 9.21 -2.13
CA ALA A 122 37.32 9.41 -3.34
C ALA A 122 36.76 10.55 -4.20
N ALA A 123 35.43 10.68 -4.27
CA ALA A 123 34.77 11.79 -4.95
C ALA A 123 35.18 13.14 -4.36
N LEU A 124 35.18 13.28 -3.03
CA LEU A 124 35.52 14.51 -2.34
C LEU A 124 36.96 14.95 -2.66
N ALA A 125 37.93 14.03 -2.50
CA ALA A 125 39.34 14.33 -2.73
C ALA A 125 39.64 14.79 -4.17
N VAL A 126 38.90 14.27 -5.16
CA VAL A 126 39.06 14.65 -6.57
C VAL A 126 38.28 15.92 -6.90
N ALA A 127 37.07 16.08 -6.36
CA ALA A 127 36.23 17.26 -6.56
C ALA A 127 36.87 18.53 -5.98
N GLU A 128 37.52 18.45 -4.82
CA GLU A 128 38.26 19.57 -4.22
C GLU A 128 39.37 20.10 -5.14
N LYS A 129 40.13 19.18 -5.77
CA LYS A 129 41.19 19.55 -6.72
C LYS A 129 40.62 20.24 -7.96
N ALA A 130 39.55 19.68 -8.54
CA ALA A 130 38.87 20.26 -9.69
C ALA A 130 38.28 21.64 -9.35
N ALA A 131 37.64 21.77 -8.18
CA ALA A 131 37.02 23.01 -7.73
C ALA A 131 38.06 24.11 -7.45
N ALA A 132 39.19 23.75 -6.83
CA ALA A 132 40.33 24.66 -6.60
C ALA A 132 40.97 25.12 -7.91
N ALA A 133 40.97 24.27 -8.94
CA ALA A 133 41.41 24.62 -10.29
C ALA A 133 40.40 25.46 -11.09
N GLY A 134 39.23 25.78 -10.50
CA GLY A 134 38.21 26.63 -11.13
C GLY A 134 37.19 25.89 -11.99
N SER A 135 37.14 24.55 -11.94
CA SER A 135 36.14 23.78 -12.67
C SER A 135 34.74 24.05 -12.15
N ALA A 136 33.85 24.58 -12.99
CA ALA A 136 32.43 24.72 -12.65
C ALA A 136 31.80 23.35 -12.35
N ALA A 137 32.08 22.33 -13.16
CA ALA A 137 31.59 20.97 -12.91
C ALA A 137 32.12 20.38 -11.59
N GLY A 138 33.40 20.59 -11.29
CA GLY A 138 34.01 20.17 -10.02
C GLY A 138 33.37 20.85 -8.81
N GLN A 139 33.07 22.15 -8.92
CA GLN A 139 32.36 22.92 -7.90
C GLN A 139 30.92 22.42 -7.70
N ALA A 140 30.18 22.10 -8.76
CA ALA A 140 28.85 21.50 -8.65
C ALA A 140 28.87 20.16 -7.90
N ILE A 141 29.83 19.29 -8.22
CA ILE A 141 29.97 17.97 -7.57
C ILE A 141 30.34 18.13 -6.10
N LEU A 142 31.24 19.06 -5.78
CA LEU A 142 31.61 19.36 -4.39
C LEU A 142 30.39 19.89 -3.60
N GLY A 143 29.60 20.77 -4.22
CA GLY A 143 28.31 21.21 -3.67
C GLY A 143 27.34 20.05 -3.42
N TYR A 144 27.27 19.09 -4.35
CA TYR A 144 26.45 17.88 -4.22
C TYR A 144 26.89 17.01 -3.03
N ILE A 145 28.20 16.76 -2.88
CA ILE A 145 28.74 15.97 -1.77
C ILE A 145 28.36 16.61 -0.43
N HIS A 146 28.52 17.93 -0.31
CA HIS A 146 28.12 18.66 0.89
C HIS A 146 26.61 18.73 1.12
N THR A 147 25.79 18.47 0.09
CA THR A 147 24.33 18.44 0.19
C THR A 147 23.77 17.06 0.54
N SER A 148 24.31 16.02 -0.10
CA SER A 148 23.68 14.70 -0.22
C SER A 148 24.61 13.54 0.13
N GLY A 149 25.89 13.80 0.42
CA GLY A 149 26.84 12.80 0.87
C GLY A 149 26.55 12.24 2.26
N PRO A 150 27.47 11.42 2.82
CA PRO A 150 27.40 10.93 4.19
C PRO A 150 27.24 12.07 5.19
N GLU A 151 26.57 11.83 6.31
CA GLU A 151 26.22 12.86 7.29
C GLU A 151 27.43 13.70 7.74
N GLN A 152 28.60 13.07 7.89
CA GLN A 152 29.84 13.71 8.33
C GLN A 152 30.43 14.68 7.29
N MET A 153 30.03 14.56 6.02
CA MET A 153 30.51 15.41 4.92
C MET A 153 29.50 16.51 4.56
N ARG A 154 28.29 16.49 5.15
CA ARG A 154 27.24 17.46 4.84
C ARG A 154 27.53 18.81 5.48
N ASP A 155 27.49 19.85 4.65
CA ASP A 155 27.68 21.25 5.06
C ASP A 155 26.86 22.15 4.13
N ALA A 156 25.76 22.72 4.65
CA ALA A 156 24.83 23.49 3.85
C ALA A 156 25.43 24.83 3.35
N ASP A 157 26.31 25.45 4.15
CA ASP A 157 26.92 26.74 3.79
C ASP A 157 28.02 26.52 2.74
N ALA A 158 28.84 25.48 2.92
CA ALA A 158 29.82 25.08 1.91
C ALA A 158 29.14 24.67 0.60
N ALA A 159 28.04 23.91 0.67
CA ALA A 159 27.27 23.53 -0.51
C ALA A 159 26.78 24.77 -1.28
N LEU A 160 26.18 25.73 -0.58
CA LEU A 160 25.67 26.95 -1.20
C LEU A 160 26.79 27.75 -1.87
N HIS A 161 27.91 27.96 -1.17
CA HIS A 161 29.08 28.67 -1.69
C HIS A 161 29.63 28.02 -2.98
N TRP A 162 29.73 26.70 -3.02
CA TRP A 162 30.23 26.00 -4.20
C TRP A 162 29.23 26.02 -5.35
N TYR A 163 27.93 25.90 -5.09
CA TYR A 163 26.92 26.06 -6.14
C TYR A 163 26.87 27.47 -6.71
N GLU A 164 27.06 28.52 -5.90
CA GLU A 164 27.16 29.91 -6.38
C GLU A 164 28.33 30.09 -7.35
N LYS A 165 29.51 29.59 -6.99
CA LYS A 165 30.70 29.62 -7.87
C LYS A 165 30.47 28.81 -9.14
N SER A 166 29.90 27.62 -9.01
CA SER A 166 29.61 26.73 -10.12
C SER A 166 28.63 27.36 -11.11
N ALA A 167 27.55 27.96 -10.62
CA ALA A 167 26.55 28.65 -11.42
C ALA A 167 27.16 29.88 -12.13
N ALA A 168 27.97 30.67 -11.43
CA ALA A 168 28.71 31.79 -12.01
C ALA A 168 29.71 31.34 -13.11
N GLY A 169 30.26 30.12 -12.97
CA GLY A 169 31.07 29.44 -13.98
C GLY A 169 30.29 28.86 -15.16
N GLY A 170 28.97 29.03 -15.21
CA GLY A 170 28.11 28.58 -16.31
C GLY A 170 27.62 27.13 -16.22
N SER A 171 27.88 26.42 -15.13
CA SER A 171 27.40 25.04 -14.96
C SER A 171 25.89 24.99 -14.69
N ALA A 172 25.18 24.19 -15.49
CA ALA A 172 23.74 23.99 -15.36
C ALA A 172 23.37 23.21 -14.09
N GLU A 173 24.16 22.18 -13.77
CA GLU A 173 24.04 21.38 -12.55
C GLU A 173 24.31 22.23 -11.31
N GLY A 174 25.30 23.14 -11.38
CA GLY A 174 25.59 24.12 -10.35
C GLY A 174 24.42 25.08 -10.11
N ALA A 175 23.82 25.61 -11.19
CA ALA A 175 22.66 26.48 -11.11
C ALA A 175 21.42 25.75 -10.55
N LEU A 176 21.20 24.49 -10.93
CA LEU A 176 20.13 23.68 -10.34
C LEU A 176 20.36 23.40 -8.86
N GLY A 177 21.59 23.04 -8.47
CA GLY A 177 22.00 22.84 -7.08
C GLY A 177 21.83 24.10 -6.23
N LEU A 178 22.19 25.27 -6.79
CA LEU A 178 21.98 26.58 -6.17
C LEU A 178 20.49 26.83 -5.91
N ALA A 179 19.65 26.67 -6.94
CA ALA A 179 18.21 26.88 -6.83
C ALA A 179 17.57 26.00 -5.75
N LEU A 180 17.90 24.71 -5.73
CA LEU A 180 17.38 23.76 -4.75
C LEU A 180 17.86 24.07 -3.32
N SER A 181 19.13 24.49 -3.16
CA SER A 181 19.70 24.85 -1.85
C SER A 181 19.04 26.11 -1.29
N LEU A 182 18.88 27.14 -2.13
CA LEU A 182 18.18 28.38 -1.76
C LEU A 182 16.70 28.13 -1.42
N ALA A 183 16.03 27.25 -2.18
CA ALA A 183 14.62 26.91 -1.92
C ALA A 183 14.42 26.23 -0.56
N ARG A 184 15.36 25.38 -0.12
CA ARG A 184 15.31 24.74 1.21
C ARG A 184 15.42 25.74 2.36
N LEU A 185 16.13 26.85 2.16
CA LEU A 185 16.24 27.91 3.17
C LEU A 185 14.93 28.69 3.36
N GLY A 186 14.03 28.66 2.38
CA GLY A 186 12.69 29.25 2.48
C GLY A 186 12.66 30.79 2.55
N ASP A 187 13.78 31.47 2.32
CA ASP A 187 13.90 32.93 2.42
C ASP A 187 13.22 33.63 1.22
N PRO A 188 12.15 34.42 1.45
CA PRO A 188 11.46 35.15 0.38
C PRO A 188 12.35 36.14 -0.37
N ALA A 189 13.38 36.69 0.26
CA ALA A 189 14.30 37.64 -0.37
C ALA A 189 15.14 36.98 -1.48
N LYS A 190 15.35 35.66 -1.40
CA LYS A 190 16.15 34.88 -2.34
C LYS A 190 15.35 34.39 -3.56
N ARG A 191 14.05 34.68 -3.66
CA ARG A 191 13.18 34.25 -4.77
C ARG A 191 13.72 34.65 -6.15
N GLY A 192 14.23 35.87 -6.30
CA GLY A 192 14.82 36.33 -7.56
C GLY A 192 16.05 35.52 -7.98
N MET A 193 16.90 35.16 -7.01
CA MET A 193 18.08 34.31 -7.25
C MET A 193 17.67 32.89 -7.64
N ILE A 194 16.65 32.33 -6.97
CA ILE A 194 16.10 31.01 -7.31
C ILE A 194 15.61 31.00 -8.76
N VAL A 195 14.79 31.97 -9.16
CA VAL A 195 14.28 32.08 -10.54
C VAL A 195 15.42 32.20 -11.54
N GLY A 196 16.43 33.04 -11.26
CA GLY A 196 17.60 33.22 -12.14
C GLY A 196 18.37 31.92 -12.34
N ALA A 197 18.66 31.20 -11.26
CA ALA A 197 19.37 29.93 -11.29
C ALA A 197 18.56 28.83 -12.00
N VAL A 198 17.24 28.75 -11.75
CA VAL A 198 16.35 27.81 -12.45
C VAL A 198 16.29 28.11 -13.95
N ARG A 199 16.21 29.39 -14.37
CA ARG A 199 16.24 29.76 -15.79
C ARG A 199 17.56 29.40 -16.46
N GLN A 200 18.69 29.62 -15.79
CA GLN A 200 20.00 29.24 -16.31
C GLN A 200 20.08 27.72 -16.54
N ALA A 201 19.67 26.92 -15.55
CA ALA A 201 19.66 25.47 -15.65
C ALA A 201 18.66 24.95 -16.70
N ALA A 202 17.48 25.58 -16.81
CA ALA A 202 16.46 25.22 -17.79
C ALA A 202 16.91 25.55 -19.23
N ALA A 203 17.60 26.67 -19.44
CA ALA A 203 18.16 27.04 -20.74
C ALA A 203 19.22 26.05 -21.26
N ALA A 204 19.84 25.28 -20.35
CA ALA A 204 20.76 24.20 -20.69
C ALA A 204 20.05 22.84 -20.95
N GLY A 205 18.71 22.81 -20.92
CA GLY A 205 17.93 21.62 -21.25
C GLY A 205 17.75 20.62 -20.11
N LEU A 206 18.04 20.99 -18.84
CA LEU A 206 17.87 20.09 -17.71
C LEU A 206 16.37 19.86 -17.39
N PRO A 207 15.82 18.63 -17.54
CA PRO A 207 14.38 18.40 -17.39
C PRO A 207 13.84 18.81 -16.01
N THR A 208 14.60 18.58 -14.94
CA THR A 208 14.24 18.99 -13.58
C THR A 208 14.14 20.51 -13.46
N ALA A 209 15.05 21.27 -14.06
CA ALA A 209 15.02 22.73 -14.02
C ALA A 209 13.86 23.30 -14.85
N ILE A 210 13.59 22.71 -16.02
CA ILE A 210 12.45 23.06 -16.86
C ILE A 210 11.13 22.83 -16.10
N TYR A 211 11.00 21.69 -15.42
CA TYR A 211 9.85 21.40 -14.55
C TYR A 211 9.72 22.42 -13.40
N LEU A 212 10.81 22.75 -12.71
CA LEU A 212 10.76 23.75 -11.65
C LEU A 212 10.34 25.12 -12.19
N LEU A 213 10.83 25.50 -13.38
CA LEU A 213 10.41 26.73 -14.04
C LEU A 213 8.91 26.70 -14.38
N ALA A 214 8.38 25.55 -14.79
CA ALA A 214 6.94 25.37 -15.01
C ALA A 214 6.14 25.62 -13.73
N VAL A 215 6.57 25.03 -12.61
CA VAL A 215 5.95 25.21 -11.29
C VAL A 215 5.97 26.70 -10.87
N LEU A 216 7.09 27.40 -11.07
CA LEU A 216 7.20 28.82 -10.73
C LEU A 216 6.24 29.68 -11.55
N ASN A 217 6.08 29.39 -12.86
CA ASN A 217 5.13 30.09 -13.74
C ASN A 217 3.67 29.75 -13.40
N GLU A 218 3.38 28.50 -13.04
CA GLU A 218 2.03 28.07 -12.65
C GLU A 218 1.55 28.79 -11.38
N GLN A 219 2.44 28.88 -10.38
CA GLN A 219 2.14 29.43 -9.05
C GLN A 219 2.42 30.95 -8.94
N GLY A 220 3.12 31.55 -9.90
CA GLY A 220 3.53 32.95 -9.84
C GLY A 220 4.57 33.25 -8.75
N ILE A 221 5.46 32.29 -8.45
CA ILE A 221 6.47 32.44 -7.40
C ILE A 221 7.72 33.09 -8.00
N GLY A 222 7.93 34.38 -7.69
CA GLY A 222 9.10 35.13 -8.18
C GLY A 222 9.05 35.47 -9.67
N VAL A 223 7.99 35.07 -10.37
CA VAL A 223 7.65 35.43 -11.76
C VAL A 223 6.16 35.78 -11.83
N GLU A 224 5.75 36.52 -12.85
CA GLU A 224 4.32 36.69 -13.13
C GLU A 224 3.70 35.33 -13.49
N ARG A 225 2.49 35.08 -12.98
CA ARG A 225 1.79 33.81 -13.22
C ARG A 225 1.46 33.68 -14.72
N ASN A 226 1.91 32.61 -15.34
CA ASN A 226 1.75 32.35 -16.78
C ASN A 226 1.48 30.87 -17.04
N LEU A 227 0.19 30.51 -17.15
CA LEU A 227 -0.25 29.12 -17.36
C LEU A 227 0.11 28.55 -18.76
N PRO A 228 0.01 29.33 -19.86
CA PRO A 228 0.48 28.86 -21.17
C PRO A 228 1.96 28.49 -21.17
N GLU A 229 2.82 29.32 -20.57
CA GLU A 229 4.25 29.02 -20.49
C GLU A 229 4.53 27.84 -19.54
N ALA A 230 3.83 27.77 -18.40
CA ALA A 230 3.93 26.62 -17.50
C ALA A 230 3.59 25.31 -18.22
N THR A 231 2.53 25.29 -19.03
CA THR A 231 2.15 24.14 -19.85
C THR A 231 3.25 23.73 -20.80
N ARG A 232 3.78 24.68 -21.57
CA ARG A 232 4.86 24.42 -22.55
C ARG A 232 6.07 23.80 -21.87
N LEU A 233 6.45 24.33 -20.70
CA LEU A 233 7.56 23.82 -19.90
C LEU A 233 7.27 22.43 -19.29
N TYR A 234 6.05 22.16 -18.82
CA TYR A 234 5.68 20.82 -18.36
C TYR A 234 5.76 19.79 -19.49
N GLN A 235 5.28 20.14 -20.70
CA GLN A 235 5.42 19.30 -21.88
C GLN A 235 6.89 19.01 -22.18
N GLU A 236 7.72 20.05 -22.25
CA GLU A 236 9.15 19.93 -22.54
C GLU A 236 9.88 19.04 -21.51
N ALA A 237 9.60 19.23 -20.22
CA ALA A 237 10.16 18.38 -19.16
C ALA A 237 9.64 16.93 -19.21
N ALA A 238 8.37 16.72 -19.58
CA ALA A 238 7.76 15.40 -19.69
C ALA A 238 8.32 14.61 -20.89
N GLU A 239 8.55 15.29 -22.02
CA GLU A 239 9.26 14.76 -23.20
C GLU A 239 10.73 14.46 -22.89
N GLY A 240 11.35 15.28 -22.03
CA GLY A 240 12.67 15.01 -21.45
C GLY A 240 12.72 13.81 -20.48
N GLY A 241 11.61 13.09 -20.30
CA GLY A 241 11.54 11.87 -19.50
C GLY A 241 11.34 12.09 -18.00
N LEU A 242 11.08 13.32 -17.54
CA LEU A 242 10.90 13.58 -16.12
C LEU A 242 9.53 13.07 -15.63
N THR A 243 9.55 12.02 -14.82
CA THR A 243 8.35 11.37 -14.25
C THR A 243 7.39 12.36 -13.55
N ALA A 244 7.93 13.34 -12.81
CA ALA A 244 7.12 14.34 -12.12
C ALA A 244 6.36 15.26 -13.10
N ALA A 245 7.00 15.63 -14.21
CA ALA A 245 6.36 16.44 -15.26
C ALA A 245 5.29 15.63 -16.01
N GLN A 246 5.58 14.37 -16.35
CA GLN A 246 4.62 13.46 -16.97
C GLN A 246 3.36 13.31 -16.12
N PHE A 247 3.52 13.11 -14.81
CA PHE A 247 2.40 13.02 -13.87
C PHE A 247 1.62 14.34 -13.80
N ARG A 248 2.30 15.48 -13.58
CA ARG A 248 1.62 16.77 -13.43
C ARG A 248 0.85 17.17 -14.69
N LEU A 249 1.46 16.97 -15.86
CA LEU A 249 0.83 17.22 -17.15
C LEU A 249 -0.34 16.29 -17.41
N GLY A 250 -0.17 14.99 -17.15
CA GLY A 250 -1.22 13.99 -17.30
C GLY A 250 -2.45 14.33 -16.46
N LEU A 251 -2.24 14.69 -15.19
CA LEU A 251 -3.31 15.14 -14.30
C LEU A 251 -4.00 16.40 -14.82
N ALA A 252 -3.23 17.41 -15.25
CA ALA A 252 -3.78 18.67 -15.75
C ALA A 252 -4.64 18.51 -17.02
N LEU A 253 -4.27 17.58 -17.90
CA LEU A 253 -5.03 17.23 -19.11
C LEU A 253 -6.32 16.47 -18.78
N ILE A 254 -6.35 15.69 -17.69
CA ILE A 254 -7.54 14.93 -17.26
C ILE A 254 -8.54 15.83 -16.52
N GLU A 255 -8.08 16.57 -15.51
CA GLU A 255 -8.95 17.35 -14.63
C GLU A 255 -9.38 18.69 -15.25
N GLY A 256 -8.59 19.19 -16.21
CA GLY A 256 -8.67 20.57 -16.67
C GLY A 256 -8.08 21.54 -15.64
N GLY A 257 -7.55 22.68 -16.11
CA GLY A 257 -7.15 23.79 -15.24
C GLY A 257 -5.81 24.44 -15.59
N LEU A 258 -4.90 23.69 -16.21
CA LEU A 258 -3.67 24.25 -16.82
C LEU A 258 -3.81 24.42 -18.34
N VAL A 259 -4.56 23.50 -18.95
CA VAL A 259 -4.79 23.34 -20.39
C VAL A 259 -6.25 22.99 -20.65
N GLU A 260 -6.67 23.12 -21.90
CA GLU A 260 -7.91 22.50 -22.35
C GLU A 260 -7.88 20.99 -22.05
N PRO A 261 -8.95 20.43 -21.45
CA PRO A 261 -8.98 19.01 -21.10
C PRO A 261 -8.82 18.13 -22.33
N ASP A 262 -7.88 17.20 -22.26
CA ASP A 262 -7.70 16.10 -23.21
C ASP A 262 -7.40 14.83 -22.39
N PRO A 263 -8.46 14.14 -21.93
CA PRO A 263 -8.30 12.99 -21.04
C PRO A 263 -7.52 11.83 -21.66
N ASP A 264 -7.54 11.69 -22.99
CA ASP A 264 -6.82 10.62 -23.69
C ASP A 264 -5.31 10.89 -23.71
N ALA A 265 -4.92 12.13 -24.04
CA ALA A 265 -3.53 12.56 -23.92
C ALA A 265 -3.05 12.53 -22.46
N GLY A 266 -3.92 12.94 -21.53
CA GLY A 266 -3.65 12.90 -20.10
C GLY A 266 -3.39 11.49 -19.58
N GLU A 267 -4.22 10.52 -19.99
CA GLU A 267 -4.02 9.11 -19.65
C GLU A 267 -2.69 8.58 -20.20
N ALA A 268 -2.34 8.93 -21.45
CA ALA A 268 -1.07 8.52 -22.06
C ALA A 268 0.15 8.99 -21.24
N TRP A 269 0.12 10.21 -20.73
CA TRP A 269 1.17 10.74 -19.85
C TRP A 269 1.17 10.08 -18.47
N MET A 270 0.00 9.84 -17.88
CA MET A 270 -0.13 9.12 -16.62
C MET A 270 0.45 7.71 -16.71
N ARG A 271 0.20 6.99 -17.83
CA ARG A 271 0.77 5.66 -18.07
C ARG A 271 2.30 5.69 -18.13
N ARG A 272 2.88 6.70 -18.80
CA ARG A 272 4.34 6.89 -18.85
C ARG A 272 4.91 7.14 -17.44
N ALA A 273 4.29 8.04 -16.67
CA ALA A 273 4.71 8.32 -15.30
C ALA A 273 4.63 7.07 -14.41
N ALA A 274 3.53 6.31 -14.51
CA ALA A 274 3.32 5.07 -13.78
C ALA A 274 4.34 3.99 -14.14
N LEU A 275 4.65 3.82 -15.43
CA LEU A 275 5.69 2.90 -15.90
C LEU A 275 7.10 3.33 -15.48
N ALA A 276 7.32 4.64 -15.28
CA ALA A 276 8.54 5.20 -14.72
C ALA A 276 8.59 5.20 -13.17
N GLY A 277 7.64 4.52 -12.51
CA GLY A 277 7.65 4.29 -11.06
C GLY A 277 6.80 5.25 -10.23
N ASN A 278 5.99 6.12 -10.85
CA ASN A 278 5.07 6.98 -10.09
C ASN A 278 3.86 6.17 -9.59
N GLY A 279 3.86 5.86 -8.29
CA GLY A 279 2.78 5.10 -7.65
C GLY A 279 1.43 5.82 -7.63
N GLU A 280 1.41 7.14 -7.48
CA GLU A 280 0.18 7.94 -7.51
C GLU A 280 -0.45 7.91 -8.90
N ALA A 281 0.36 8.06 -9.95
CA ALA A 281 -0.10 7.97 -11.33
C ALA A 281 -0.74 6.61 -11.62
N ALA A 282 -0.10 5.52 -11.16
CA ALA A 282 -0.63 4.18 -11.28
C ALA A 282 -1.95 4.01 -10.48
N TYR A 283 -2.03 4.54 -9.26
CA TYR A 283 -3.25 4.48 -8.47
C TYR A 283 -4.43 5.20 -9.14
N LEU A 284 -4.23 6.44 -9.60
CA LEU A 284 -5.26 7.23 -10.27
C LEU A 284 -5.72 6.63 -11.61
N LEU A 285 -4.81 5.97 -12.34
CA LEU A 285 -5.21 5.16 -13.51
C LEU A 285 -6.14 4.02 -13.11
N GLY A 286 -5.82 3.31 -12.02
CA GLY A 286 -6.68 2.27 -11.47
C GLY A 286 -8.07 2.79 -11.10
N GLU A 287 -8.13 3.91 -10.35
CA GLU A 287 -9.39 4.57 -10.00
C GLU A 287 -10.22 4.94 -11.24
N ARG A 288 -9.58 5.46 -12.29
CA ARG A 288 -10.26 5.83 -13.53
C ARG A 288 -10.91 4.62 -14.21
N TYR A 289 -10.26 3.46 -14.21
CA TYR A 289 -10.86 2.24 -14.76
C TYR A 289 -12.00 1.67 -13.90
N VAL A 290 -11.99 1.92 -12.59
CA VAL A 290 -13.10 1.56 -11.71
C VAL A 290 -14.28 2.52 -11.84
N GLN A 291 -14.03 3.81 -12.03
CA GLN A 291 -15.05 4.86 -12.06
C GLN A 291 -15.58 5.18 -13.48
N GLY A 292 -14.89 4.73 -14.53
CA GLY A 292 -15.25 4.99 -15.93
C GLY A 292 -16.59 4.40 -16.35
N GLY A 293 -17.18 4.95 -17.42
CA GLY A 293 -18.52 4.57 -17.90
C GLY A 293 -18.67 3.09 -18.29
N ARG A 294 -17.57 2.41 -18.63
CA ARG A 294 -17.47 0.95 -18.66
C ARG A 294 -16.30 0.54 -17.78
N GLN A 295 -16.62 -0.04 -16.62
CA GLN A 295 -15.61 -0.46 -15.65
C GLN A 295 -14.69 -1.54 -16.24
N ASP A 296 -13.39 -1.39 -16.04
CA ASP A 296 -12.37 -2.37 -16.44
C ASP A 296 -11.52 -2.75 -15.23
N PHE A 297 -12.02 -3.72 -14.46
CA PHE A 297 -11.34 -4.19 -13.27
C PHE A 297 -10.02 -4.93 -13.57
N VAL A 298 -9.83 -5.43 -14.80
CA VAL A 298 -8.59 -6.11 -15.21
C VAL A 298 -7.46 -5.10 -15.34
N GLU A 299 -7.70 -4.00 -16.05
CA GLU A 299 -6.75 -2.88 -16.12
C GLU A 299 -6.56 -2.24 -14.74
N ALA A 300 -7.64 -2.02 -13.98
CA ALA A 300 -7.53 -1.47 -12.63
C ALA A 300 -6.61 -2.31 -11.73
N ALA A 301 -6.77 -3.64 -11.72
CA ALA A 301 -5.90 -4.54 -10.96
C ALA A 301 -4.43 -4.47 -11.40
N ALA A 302 -4.17 -4.32 -12.70
CA ALA A 302 -2.81 -4.17 -13.22
C ALA A 302 -2.15 -2.88 -12.72
N TRP A 303 -2.88 -1.76 -12.74
CA TRP A 303 -2.38 -0.47 -12.26
C TRP A 303 -2.26 -0.40 -10.74
N TYR A 304 -3.24 -0.90 -9.99
CA TYR A 304 -3.12 -0.99 -8.54
C TYR A 304 -1.95 -1.86 -8.12
N ARG A 305 -1.66 -2.96 -8.82
CA ARG A 305 -0.48 -3.80 -8.53
C ARG A 305 0.84 -3.04 -8.72
N LYS A 306 0.93 -2.20 -9.75
CA LYS A 306 2.11 -1.32 -9.95
C LYS A 306 2.23 -0.29 -8.83
N ALA A 307 1.13 0.37 -8.48
CA ALA A 307 1.09 1.36 -7.40
C ALA A 307 1.44 0.74 -6.04
N ALA A 308 0.84 -0.41 -5.71
CA ALA A 308 1.11 -1.18 -4.50
C ALA A 308 2.57 -1.64 -4.42
N GLY A 309 3.15 -2.09 -5.54
CA GLY A 309 4.58 -2.42 -5.64
C GLY A 309 5.52 -1.21 -5.41
N ALA A 310 5.02 0.01 -5.63
CA ALA A 310 5.71 1.26 -5.30
C ALA A 310 5.42 1.75 -3.86
N GLY A 311 4.74 0.95 -3.03
CA GLY A 311 4.40 1.29 -1.63
C GLY A 311 3.13 2.10 -1.46
N HIS A 312 2.30 2.25 -2.50
CA HIS A 312 1.07 3.04 -2.41
C HIS A 312 -0.02 2.32 -1.61
N GLN A 313 -0.34 2.83 -0.43
CA GLN A 313 -1.19 2.13 0.54
C GLN A 313 -2.65 1.96 0.09
N ALA A 314 -3.25 3.01 -0.49
CA ALA A 314 -4.64 2.94 -0.95
C ALA A 314 -4.79 1.94 -2.11
N ALA A 315 -3.86 1.94 -3.06
CA ALA A 315 -3.79 0.94 -4.12
C ALA A 315 -3.64 -0.49 -3.60
N SER A 316 -2.81 -0.73 -2.57
CA SER A 316 -2.71 -2.05 -1.93
C SER A 316 -4.05 -2.50 -1.36
N ARG A 317 -4.79 -1.61 -0.67
CA ARG A 317 -6.12 -1.90 -0.16
C ARG A 317 -7.15 -2.13 -1.29
N ALA A 318 -7.15 -1.31 -2.33
CA ALA A 318 -8.02 -1.46 -3.49
C ALA A 318 -7.77 -2.78 -4.22
N LEU A 319 -6.50 -3.14 -4.43
CA LEU A 319 -6.12 -4.42 -5.02
C LEU A 319 -6.57 -5.59 -4.16
N ALA A 320 -6.46 -5.49 -2.84
CA ALA A 320 -7.00 -6.52 -1.94
C ALA A 320 -8.50 -6.71 -2.12
N SER A 321 -9.26 -5.62 -2.23
CA SER A 321 -10.70 -5.67 -2.49
C SER A 321 -11.02 -6.40 -3.79
N LEU A 322 -10.25 -6.18 -4.86
CA LEU A 322 -10.41 -6.88 -6.13
C LEU A 322 -10.19 -8.40 -5.98
N TYR A 323 -9.16 -8.82 -5.23
CA TYR A 323 -8.94 -10.24 -4.94
C TYR A 323 -10.01 -10.85 -4.04
N LEU A 324 -10.50 -10.13 -3.03
CA LEU A 324 -11.56 -10.63 -2.13
C LEU A 324 -12.90 -10.80 -2.85
N THR A 325 -13.19 -9.94 -3.83
CA THR A 325 -14.45 -9.95 -4.58
C THR A 325 -14.38 -10.76 -5.88
N GLY A 326 -13.19 -11.04 -6.41
CA GLY A 326 -12.99 -11.66 -7.72
C GLY A 326 -13.27 -10.70 -8.90
N ASN A 327 -13.26 -9.39 -8.67
CA ASN A 327 -13.47 -8.40 -9.72
C ASN A 327 -12.19 -8.16 -10.51
N GLY A 328 -12.17 -8.56 -11.79
CA GLY A 328 -11.02 -8.36 -12.69
C GLY A 328 -9.82 -9.27 -12.42
N VAL A 329 -9.87 -10.08 -11.35
CA VAL A 329 -8.88 -11.09 -10.97
C VAL A 329 -9.60 -12.33 -10.45
N ALA A 330 -8.94 -13.48 -10.42
CA ALA A 330 -9.49 -14.65 -9.74
C ALA A 330 -9.66 -14.34 -8.23
N GLN A 331 -10.80 -14.75 -7.67
CA GLN A 331 -11.06 -14.56 -6.24
C GLN A 331 -10.02 -15.33 -5.42
N ASP A 332 -9.33 -14.63 -4.53
CA ASP A 332 -8.25 -15.16 -3.71
C ASP A 332 -8.16 -14.41 -2.38
N SER A 333 -8.65 -15.04 -1.32
CA SER A 333 -8.65 -14.44 0.02
C SER A 333 -7.26 -14.35 0.65
N GLU A 334 -6.33 -15.24 0.30
CA GLU A 334 -4.96 -15.21 0.83
C GLU A 334 -4.17 -14.05 0.22
N GLU A 335 -4.29 -13.88 -1.09
CA GLU A 335 -3.69 -12.76 -1.81
C GLU A 335 -4.30 -11.42 -1.37
N GLY A 336 -5.63 -11.38 -1.17
CA GLY A 336 -6.32 -10.25 -0.55
C GLY A 336 -5.76 -9.91 0.83
N ALA A 337 -5.61 -10.91 1.72
CA ALA A 337 -5.03 -10.72 3.05
C ALA A 337 -3.59 -10.18 2.98
N ARG A 338 -2.77 -10.69 2.04
CA ARG A 338 -1.38 -10.24 1.85
C ARG A 338 -1.30 -8.76 1.51
N TRP A 339 -2.15 -8.27 0.62
CA TRP A 339 -2.17 -6.86 0.24
C TRP A 339 -2.71 -5.96 1.36
N LEU A 340 -3.72 -6.41 2.11
CA LEU A 340 -4.19 -5.70 3.31
C LEU A 340 -3.10 -5.63 4.39
N ARG A 341 -2.35 -6.72 4.62
CA ARG A 341 -1.22 -6.76 5.55
C ARG A 341 -0.17 -5.72 5.19
N ALA A 342 0.27 -5.69 3.93
CA ALA A 342 1.26 -4.71 3.46
C ALA A 342 0.79 -3.25 3.67
N ALA A 343 -0.48 -2.97 3.39
CA ALA A 343 -1.06 -1.65 3.62
C ALA A 343 -1.17 -1.31 5.13
N ALA A 344 -1.58 -2.27 5.95
CA ALA A 344 -1.74 -2.14 7.40
C ALA A 344 -0.40 -1.89 8.12
N GLU A 345 0.66 -2.58 7.71
CA GLU A 345 2.04 -2.40 8.19
C GLU A 345 2.58 -1.02 7.83
N SER A 346 2.18 -0.50 6.67
CA SER A 346 2.53 0.86 6.20
C SER A 346 1.73 1.98 6.89
N GLY A 347 0.77 1.64 7.76
CA GLY A 347 0.00 2.61 8.55
C GLY A 347 -1.44 2.86 8.09
N ASN A 348 -1.93 2.16 7.06
CA ASN A 348 -3.30 2.34 6.58
C ASN A 348 -4.31 1.75 7.57
N LEU A 349 -5.13 2.60 8.19
CA LEU A 349 -6.11 2.21 9.20
C LEU A 349 -7.28 1.41 8.61
N GLU A 350 -7.74 1.76 7.41
CA GLU A 350 -8.83 1.03 6.75
C GLU A 350 -8.40 -0.40 6.42
N ALA A 351 -7.18 -0.59 5.93
CA ALA A 351 -6.63 -1.90 5.65
C ALA A 351 -6.45 -2.76 6.92
N ARG A 352 -6.12 -2.14 8.06
CA ARG A 352 -6.09 -2.83 9.36
C ARG A 352 -7.48 -3.36 9.74
N THR A 353 -8.51 -2.52 9.57
CA THR A 353 -9.90 -2.90 9.83
C THR A 353 -10.35 -4.01 8.90
N ASP A 354 -10.08 -3.90 7.61
CA ASP A 354 -10.46 -4.93 6.63
C ASP A 354 -9.74 -6.25 6.90
N LEU A 355 -8.45 -6.22 7.27
CA LEU A 355 -7.71 -7.43 7.63
C LEU A 355 -8.26 -8.06 8.91
N ALA A 356 -8.65 -7.23 9.90
CA ALA A 356 -9.26 -7.72 11.12
C ALA A 356 -10.60 -8.42 10.86
N ASN A 357 -11.45 -7.86 9.99
CA ASN A 357 -12.70 -8.49 9.59
C ASN A 357 -12.45 -9.83 8.89
N LEU A 358 -11.51 -9.86 7.94
CA LEU A 358 -11.14 -11.08 7.21
C LEU A 358 -10.64 -12.17 8.16
N VAL A 359 -9.83 -11.79 9.16
CA VAL A 359 -9.35 -12.70 10.21
C VAL A 359 -10.47 -13.24 11.10
N LEU A 360 -11.43 -12.38 11.47
CA LEU A 360 -12.58 -12.77 12.30
C LEU A 360 -13.54 -13.70 11.55
N GLU A 361 -13.64 -13.58 10.22
CA GLU A 361 -14.37 -14.50 9.35
C GLU A 361 -13.65 -15.84 9.14
N GLY A 362 -12.44 -15.98 9.69
CA GLY A 362 -11.67 -17.22 9.68
C GLY A 362 -10.62 -17.32 8.57
N ALA A 363 -10.47 -16.29 7.74
CA ALA A 363 -9.41 -16.20 6.73
C ALA A 363 -8.12 -15.59 7.32
N GLY A 364 -7.06 -15.48 6.50
CA GLY A 364 -5.77 -14.92 6.92
C GLY A 364 -4.81 -15.90 7.59
N GLU A 365 -3.53 -15.55 7.51
CA GLU A 365 -2.40 -16.35 7.99
C GLU A 365 -2.23 -16.24 9.51
N PRO A 366 -1.47 -17.16 10.16
CA PRO A 366 -1.20 -17.07 11.59
C PRO A 366 -0.61 -15.73 12.06
N VAL A 367 0.22 -15.09 11.22
CA VAL A 367 0.80 -13.76 11.50
C VAL A 367 -0.26 -12.65 11.52
N ASP A 368 -1.29 -12.75 10.68
CA ASP A 368 -2.40 -11.80 10.65
C ASP A 368 -3.21 -11.91 11.93
N ARG A 369 -3.53 -13.14 12.32
CA ARG A 369 -4.29 -13.43 13.55
C ARG A 369 -3.59 -12.83 14.76
N ALA A 370 -2.29 -13.06 14.90
CA ALA A 370 -1.49 -12.51 15.99
C ALA A 370 -1.45 -10.97 15.97
N SER A 371 -1.33 -10.37 14.79
CA SER A 371 -1.34 -8.91 14.61
C SER A 371 -2.68 -8.29 14.99
N VAL A 372 -3.79 -8.88 14.53
CA VAL A 372 -5.16 -8.45 14.83
C VAL A 372 -5.45 -8.55 16.32
N ALA A 373 -5.10 -9.65 16.98
CA ALA A 373 -5.27 -9.79 18.42
C ALA A 373 -4.47 -8.74 19.20
N ARG A 374 -3.25 -8.41 18.76
CA ARG A 374 -2.44 -7.33 19.35
C ARG A 374 -3.06 -5.96 19.13
N TRP A 375 -3.64 -5.68 17.97
CA TRP A 375 -4.35 -4.43 17.71
C TRP A 375 -5.59 -4.27 18.59
N PHE A 376 -6.41 -5.32 18.71
CA PHE A 376 -7.54 -5.30 19.61
C PHE A 376 -7.12 -5.18 21.07
N SER A 377 -6.03 -5.84 21.48
CA SER A 377 -5.45 -5.66 22.82
C SER A 377 -5.08 -4.21 23.11
N ALA A 378 -4.35 -3.56 22.20
CA ALA A 378 -3.97 -2.15 22.37
C ALA A 378 -5.19 -1.21 22.47
N ALA A 379 -6.17 -1.37 21.56
CA ALA A 379 -7.38 -0.56 21.56
C ALA A 379 -8.28 -0.82 22.79
N ALA A 380 -8.44 -2.08 23.20
CA ALA A 380 -9.21 -2.46 24.38
C ALA A 380 -8.59 -1.91 25.68
N SER A 381 -7.25 -1.95 25.77
CA SER A 381 -6.49 -1.32 26.85
C SER A 381 -6.66 0.20 26.88
N ALA A 382 -6.79 0.84 25.71
CA ALA A 382 -7.09 2.27 25.59
C ALA A 382 -8.56 2.64 25.89
N GLY A 383 -9.44 1.65 26.11
CA GLY A 383 -10.84 1.87 26.49
C GLY A 383 -11.87 1.61 25.39
N ASP A 384 -11.45 1.16 24.22
CA ASP A 384 -12.37 0.78 23.15
C ASP A 384 -13.15 -0.50 23.52
N LEU A 385 -14.46 -0.37 23.69
CA LEU A 385 -15.33 -1.46 24.09
C LEU A 385 -15.62 -2.45 22.95
N VAL A 386 -15.58 -2.01 21.69
CA VAL A 386 -15.74 -2.88 20.52
C VAL A 386 -14.47 -3.72 20.35
N ALA A 387 -13.29 -3.11 20.50
CA ALA A 387 -12.03 -3.85 20.52
C ALA A 387 -11.96 -4.84 21.70
N ALA A 388 -12.46 -4.46 22.89
CA ALA A 388 -12.56 -5.36 24.03
C ALA A 388 -13.48 -6.56 23.73
N PHE A 389 -14.60 -6.35 23.04
CA PHE A 389 -15.49 -7.43 22.60
C PHE A 389 -14.75 -8.39 21.64
N ASN A 390 -14.12 -7.84 20.60
CA ASN A 390 -13.39 -8.65 19.61
C ASN A 390 -12.19 -9.38 20.22
N LEU A 391 -11.50 -8.78 21.20
CA LEU A 391 -10.44 -9.46 21.94
C LEU A 391 -10.99 -10.60 22.81
N GLY A 392 -12.16 -10.42 23.42
CA GLY A 392 -12.87 -11.48 24.12
C GLY A 392 -13.17 -12.67 23.20
N LEU A 393 -13.60 -12.40 21.96
CA LEU A 393 -13.79 -13.44 20.94
C LEU A 393 -12.48 -14.11 20.51
N CYS A 394 -11.40 -13.34 20.39
CA CYS A 394 -10.07 -13.88 20.08
C CYS A 394 -9.63 -14.91 21.13
N PHE A 395 -9.79 -14.61 22.42
CA PHE A 395 -9.50 -15.56 23.50
C PHE A 395 -10.47 -16.73 23.54
N ALA A 396 -11.76 -16.53 23.27
CA ALA A 396 -12.76 -17.60 23.27
C ALA A 396 -12.50 -18.64 22.16
N ASN A 397 -12.02 -18.18 21.00
CA ASN A 397 -11.85 -19.01 19.79
C ASN A 397 -10.38 -19.34 19.47
N GLY A 398 -9.42 -18.81 20.23
CA GLY A 398 -7.98 -18.98 19.96
C GLY A 398 -7.49 -18.26 18.70
N VAL A 399 -8.08 -17.11 18.34
CA VAL A 399 -7.68 -16.35 17.14
C VAL A 399 -6.51 -15.44 17.50
N GLY A 400 -5.30 -15.83 17.09
CA GLY A 400 -4.08 -15.02 17.27
C GLY A 400 -3.52 -15.01 18.69
N VAL A 401 -4.24 -15.63 19.63
CA VAL A 401 -3.86 -15.86 21.02
C VAL A 401 -4.23 -17.29 21.39
N SER A 402 -3.62 -17.83 22.43
CA SER A 402 -4.06 -19.11 22.99
C SER A 402 -5.50 -19.00 23.49
N GLN A 403 -6.30 -20.04 23.24
CA GLN A 403 -7.66 -20.09 23.75
C GLN A 403 -7.64 -20.03 25.29
N ASP A 404 -8.39 -19.08 25.85
CA ASP A 404 -8.47 -18.84 27.30
C ASP A 404 -9.84 -18.27 27.65
N GLU A 405 -10.72 -19.13 28.17
CA GLU A 405 -12.08 -18.76 28.55
C GLU A 405 -12.11 -17.70 29.67
N THR A 406 -11.12 -17.69 30.56
CA THR A 406 -11.05 -16.71 31.66
C THR A 406 -10.70 -15.32 31.15
N GLN A 407 -9.71 -15.22 30.26
CA GLN A 407 -9.41 -13.95 29.57
C GLN A 407 -10.60 -13.51 28.71
N ALA A 408 -11.24 -14.43 27.98
CA ALA A 408 -12.42 -14.14 27.19
C ALA A 408 -13.52 -13.50 28.04
N ALA A 409 -13.87 -14.11 29.17
CA ALA A 409 -14.90 -13.60 30.07
C ALA A 409 -14.53 -12.25 30.70
N GLN A 410 -13.25 -12.00 31.03
CA GLN A 410 -12.78 -10.71 31.54
C GLN A 410 -12.96 -9.58 30.53
N TRP A 411 -12.59 -9.81 29.26
CA TRP A 411 -12.74 -8.82 28.20
C TRP A 411 -14.20 -8.62 27.79
N LEU A 412 -14.99 -9.70 27.70
CA LEU A 412 -16.44 -9.62 27.48
C LEU A 412 -17.14 -8.83 28.60
N ARG A 413 -16.75 -9.03 29.86
CA ARG A 413 -17.26 -8.25 31.00
C ARG A 413 -17.00 -6.75 30.83
N ARG A 414 -15.80 -6.38 30.37
CA ARG A 414 -15.44 -4.97 30.12
C ARG A 414 -16.28 -4.42 28.96
N ALA A 415 -16.35 -5.13 27.84
CA ALA A 415 -17.14 -4.73 26.69
C ALA A 415 -18.64 -4.60 27.00
N ALA A 416 -19.17 -5.43 27.90
CA ALA A 416 -20.57 -5.41 28.33
C ALA A 416 -21.00 -4.07 28.97
N GLU A 417 -20.07 -3.20 29.36
CA GLU A 417 -20.38 -1.84 29.83
C GLU A 417 -21.05 -0.98 28.74
N GLY A 418 -20.90 -1.31 27.46
CA GLY A 418 -21.51 -0.54 26.36
C GLY A 418 -21.89 -1.32 25.09
N VAL A 419 -21.47 -2.59 24.95
CA VAL A 419 -21.75 -3.41 23.77
C VAL A 419 -22.84 -4.46 24.08
N PRO A 420 -24.04 -4.39 23.47
CA PRO A 420 -25.15 -5.32 23.73
C PRO A 420 -24.82 -6.80 23.47
N GLU A 421 -24.05 -7.08 22.42
CA GLU A 421 -23.59 -8.43 22.08
C GLU A 421 -22.69 -8.98 23.19
N ALA A 422 -21.78 -8.14 23.72
CA ALA A 422 -20.94 -8.50 24.85
C ALA A 422 -21.76 -8.73 26.13
N GLN A 423 -22.82 -7.96 26.37
CA GLN A 423 -23.73 -8.18 27.50
C GLN A 423 -24.39 -9.56 27.41
N TYR A 424 -24.88 -9.94 26.23
CA TYR A 424 -25.44 -11.27 26.00
C TYR A 424 -24.39 -12.38 26.19
N MET A 425 -23.20 -12.24 25.58
CA MET A 425 -22.16 -13.26 25.68
C MET A 425 -21.61 -13.41 27.10
N TYR A 426 -21.44 -12.31 27.83
CA TYR A 426 -21.03 -12.36 29.23
C TYR A 426 -22.13 -12.96 30.12
N ALA A 427 -23.40 -12.67 29.85
CA ALA A 427 -24.52 -13.33 30.53
C ALA A 427 -24.51 -14.84 30.31
N ARG A 428 -24.24 -15.30 29.09
CA ARG A 428 -24.04 -16.72 28.78
C ARG A 428 -22.87 -17.33 29.53
N ALA A 429 -21.72 -16.64 29.56
CA ALA A 429 -20.55 -17.10 30.30
C ALA A 429 -20.87 -17.30 31.80
N LEU A 430 -21.61 -16.37 32.41
CA LEU A 430 -22.09 -16.48 33.79
C LEU A 430 -23.15 -17.55 33.99
N GLN A 431 -23.98 -17.83 32.99
CA GLN A 431 -24.97 -18.90 33.07
C GLN A 431 -24.31 -20.28 33.01
N ASP A 432 -23.39 -20.46 32.08
CA ASP A 432 -22.80 -21.76 31.72
C ASP A 432 -21.51 -22.04 32.53
N GLY A 433 -20.97 -21.04 33.23
CA GLY A 433 -19.72 -21.17 33.98
C GLY A 433 -18.46 -21.14 33.13
N ARG A 434 -18.52 -20.51 31.95
CA ARG A 434 -17.39 -20.45 31.01
C ARG A 434 -16.42 -19.33 31.38
N GLY A 435 -15.27 -19.69 31.93
CA GLY A 435 -14.22 -18.73 32.29
C GLY A 435 -14.51 -17.87 33.53
N VAL A 436 -15.75 -17.91 34.04
CA VAL A 436 -16.23 -17.26 35.26
C VAL A 436 -17.10 -18.23 36.05
N ALA A 437 -17.16 -18.06 37.37
CA ALA A 437 -18.03 -18.87 38.22
C ALA A 437 -19.51 -18.67 37.79
N PRO A 438 -20.31 -19.75 37.72
CA PRO A 438 -21.73 -19.63 37.42
C PRO A 438 -22.44 -18.68 38.39
N ASP A 439 -23.11 -17.67 37.87
CA ASP A 439 -23.96 -16.75 38.62
C ASP A 439 -25.23 -16.45 37.82
N PRO A 440 -26.28 -17.29 37.96
CA PRO A 440 -27.53 -17.07 37.25
C PRO A 440 -28.24 -15.77 37.63
N LYS A 441 -27.97 -15.18 38.81
CA LYS A 441 -28.56 -13.90 39.20
C LYS A 441 -27.94 -12.77 38.39
N GLN A 442 -26.61 -12.75 38.28
CA GLN A 442 -25.90 -11.78 37.44
C GLN A 442 -26.18 -12.00 35.96
N ALA A 443 -26.22 -13.25 35.49
CA ALA A 443 -26.60 -13.58 34.11
C ALA A 443 -27.97 -12.96 33.75
N ARG A 444 -28.97 -13.13 34.62
CA ARG A 444 -30.31 -12.53 34.42
C ARG A 444 -30.27 -11.01 34.31
N LEU A 445 -29.41 -10.32 35.09
CA LEU A 445 -29.25 -8.88 35.01
C LEU A 445 -28.60 -8.44 33.69
N TRP A 446 -27.58 -9.16 33.22
CA TRP A 446 -26.91 -8.85 31.96
C TRP A 446 -27.78 -9.14 30.74
N TYR A 447 -28.50 -10.28 30.72
CA TYR A 447 -29.51 -10.52 29.69
C TYR A 447 -30.59 -9.44 29.68
N LYS A 448 -31.02 -8.95 30.84
CA LYS A 448 -31.97 -7.83 30.91
C LYS A 448 -31.45 -6.57 30.25
N ARG A 449 -30.18 -6.23 30.43
CA ARG A 449 -29.56 -5.08 29.75
C ARG A 449 -29.52 -5.28 28.23
N ALA A 450 -29.05 -6.44 27.77
CA ALA A 450 -28.99 -6.76 26.34
C ALA A 450 -30.40 -6.79 25.70
N ALA A 451 -31.39 -7.36 26.40
CA ALA A 451 -32.78 -7.41 25.95
C ALA A 451 -33.42 -6.02 25.86
N GLN A 452 -33.10 -5.12 26.80
CA GLN A 452 -33.52 -3.71 26.77
C GLN A 452 -32.90 -2.95 25.59
N ALA A 453 -31.66 -3.29 25.21
CA ALA A 453 -31.01 -2.78 24.01
C ALA A 453 -31.58 -3.38 22.70
N GLY A 454 -32.54 -4.30 22.78
CA GLY A 454 -33.25 -4.85 21.63
C GLY A 454 -32.66 -6.16 21.08
N PHE A 455 -31.67 -6.76 21.74
CA PHE A 455 -31.03 -7.99 21.26
C PHE A 455 -31.98 -9.20 21.37
N PRO A 456 -32.44 -9.81 20.26
CA PRO A 456 -33.49 -10.84 20.28
C PRO A 456 -33.10 -12.10 21.06
N ASP A 457 -31.86 -12.58 20.92
CA ASP A 457 -31.38 -13.76 21.66
C ASP A 457 -31.36 -13.51 23.17
N ALA A 458 -31.07 -12.28 23.60
CA ALA A 458 -31.12 -11.91 25.01
C ALA A 458 -32.56 -11.82 25.53
N GLN A 459 -33.51 -11.35 24.71
CA GLN A 459 -34.94 -11.35 25.05
C GLN A 459 -35.44 -12.77 25.24
N ALA A 460 -35.09 -13.70 24.35
CA ALA A 460 -35.44 -15.10 24.46
C ALA A 460 -34.79 -15.76 25.70
N ALA A 461 -33.48 -15.58 25.90
CA ALA A 461 -32.76 -16.14 27.04
C ALA A 461 -33.30 -15.60 28.38
N LEU A 462 -33.58 -14.29 28.48
CA LEU A 462 -34.21 -13.73 29.66
C LEU A 462 -35.63 -14.28 29.84
N GLY A 463 -36.42 -14.40 28.77
CA GLY A 463 -37.75 -15.00 28.81
C GLY A 463 -37.70 -16.41 29.40
N GLU A 464 -36.75 -17.24 28.98
CA GLU A 464 -36.56 -18.58 29.52
C GLU A 464 -36.26 -18.56 31.02
N MET A 465 -35.33 -17.68 31.45
CA MET A 465 -35.00 -17.52 32.88
C MET A 465 -36.19 -17.03 33.71
N LEU A 466 -37.07 -16.20 33.13
CA LEU A 466 -38.30 -15.74 33.78
C LEU A 466 -39.38 -16.82 33.82
N LEU A 467 -39.42 -17.77 32.88
CA LEU A 467 -40.34 -18.90 32.95
C LEU A 467 -39.91 -19.91 34.02
N ASN A 468 -38.64 -20.30 34.02
CA ASN A 468 -38.14 -21.36 34.90
C ASN A 468 -37.69 -20.85 36.29
N GLY A 469 -37.68 -19.54 36.52
CA GLY A 469 -37.25 -18.94 37.79
C GLY A 469 -35.73 -19.01 38.02
N ARG A 470 -34.92 -19.22 36.97
CA ARG A 470 -33.46 -19.22 37.12
C ARG A 470 -32.98 -17.81 37.46
N GLY A 471 -32.18 -17.70 38.52
CA GLY A 471 -31.60 -16.42 38.96
C GLY A 471 -32.59 -15.44 39.59
N GLY A 472 -33.80 -15.85 39.98
CA GLY A 472 -34.76 -15.00 40.70
C GLY A 472 -36.17 -15.62 40.75
N SER A 473 -37.21 -14.82 40.96
CA SER A 473 -38.59 -15.30 40.88
C SER A 473 -39.02 -15.54 39.43
N ALA A 474 -39.87 -16.53 39.21
CA ALA A 474 -40.53 -16.75 37.92
C ALA A 474 -41.55 -15.63 37.67
N GLU A 475 -41.60 -15.11 36.43
CA GLU A 475 -42.50 -14.05 35.99
C GLU A 475 -43.06 -14.38 34.58
N PRO A 476 -43.95 -15.39 34.44
CA PRO A 476 -44.33 -15.91 33.13
C PRO A 476 -45.01 -14.89 32.20
N ALA A 477 -45.77 -13.95 32.75
CA ALA A 477 -46.39 -12.89 31.96
C ALA A 477 -45.35 -11.90 31.39
N VAL A 478 -44.24 -11.67 32.09
CA VAL A 478 -43.12 -10.85 31.59
C VAL A 478 -42.34 -11.63 30.55
N ALA A 479 -42.11 -12.93 30.78
CA ALA A 479 -41.48 -13.82 29.81
C ALA A 479 -42.22 -13.83 28.48
N ALA A 480 -43.55 -13.97 28.50
CA ALA A 480 -44.40 -13.94 27.30
C ALA A 480 -44.19 -12.68 26.46
N ARG A 481 -44.14 -11.49 27.09
CA ARG A 481 -43.88 -10.23 26.38
C ARG A 481 -42.48 -10.16 25.78
N LEU A 482 -41.48 -10.75 26.44
CA LEU A 482 -40.12 -10.81 25.89
C LEU A 482 -40.04 -11.76 24.71
N PHE A 483 -40.67 -12.93 24.79
CA PHE A 483 -40.75 -13.85 23.65
C PHE A 483 -41.51 -13.23 22.48
N GLU A 484 -42.60 -12.50 22.73
CA GLU A 484 -43.32 -11.77 21.69
C GLU A 484 -42.42 -10.77 20.96
N ARG A 485 -41.64 -9.97 21.70
CA ARG A 485 -40.68 -9.04 21.09
C ARG A 485 -39.60 -9.75 20.28
N ALA A 486 -39.04 -10.84 20.82
CA ALA A 486 -38.01 -11.62 20.14
C ALA A 486 -38.57 -12.29 18.87
N ALA A 487 -39.78 -12.85 18.95
CA ALA A 487 -40.47 -13.49 17.84
C ALA A 487 -40.80 -12.49 16.72
N LEU A 488 -41.26 -11.29 17.06
CA LEU A 488 -41.47 -10.21 16.09
C LEU A 488 -40.17 -9.74 15.42
N ALA A 489 -39.03 -9.92 16.09
CA ALA A 489 -37.69 -9.71 15.52
C ALA A 489 -37.14 -10.94 14.77
N GLY A 490 -37.94 -11.99 14.57
CA GLY A 490 -37.56 -13.17 13.80
C GLY A 490 -36.92 -14.31 14.60
N HIS A 491 -36.84 -14.21 15.93
CA HIS A 491 -36.23 -15.26 16.76
C HIS A 491 -37.11 -16.52 16.82
N VAL A 492 -36.70 -17.55 16.08
CA VAL A 492 -37.45 -18.80 15.86
C VAL A 492 -37.78 -19.54 17.17
N GLY A 493 -36.83 -19.67 18.09
CA GLY A 493 -37.08 -20.33 19.39
C GLY A 493 -38.10 -19.59 20.27
N ALA A 494 -38.26 -18.28 20.06
CA ALA A 494 -39.20 -17.46 20.83
C ALA A 494 -40.62 -17.59 20.28
N MET A 495 -40.75 -17.75 18.94
CA MET A 495 -42.01 -18.13 18.31
C MET A 495 -42.50 -19.47 18.86
N PHE A 496 -41.64 -20.49 18.96
CA PHE A 496 -42.00 -21.77 19.57
C PHE A 496 -42.43 -21.61 21.03
N ALA A 497 -41.67 -20.85 21.83
CA ALA A 497 -42.00 -20.58 23.23
C ALA A 497 -43.39 -19.91 23.38
N LEU A 498 -43.75 -18.94 22.53
CA LEU A 498 -45.09 -18.35 22.54
C LEU A 498 -46.18 -19.36 22.24
N GLY A 499 -45.95 -20.24 21.26
CA GLY A 499 -46.87 -21.34 20.95
C GLY A 499 -47.16 -22.20 22.18
N ALA A 500 -46.09 -22.62 22.87
CA ALA A 500 -46.19 -23.40 24.10
C ALA A 500 -46.85 -22.64 25.28
N LEU A 501 -46.65 -21.31 25.38
CA LEU A 501 -47.29 -20.51 26.43
C LEU A 501 -48.79 -20.33 26.19
N TYR A 502 -49.22 -20.12 24.94
CA TYR A 502 -50.65 -20.09 24.59
C TYR A 502 -51.32 -21.47 24.74
N GLU A 503 -50.60 -22.55 24.49
CA GLU A 503 -51.10 -23.92 24.69
C GLU A 503 -51.18 -24.32 26.16
N SER A 504 -50.24 -23.90 26.99
CA SER A 504 -50.25 -24.23 28.43
C SER A 504 -51.09 -23.27 29.27
N GLY A 505 -51.36 -22.06 28.77
CA GLY A 505 -51.95 -20.97 29.54
C GLY A 505 -51.02 -20.40 30.62
N GLN A 506 -49.71 -20.68 30.54
CA GLN A 506 -48.73 -20.17 31.50
C GLN A 506 -48.36 -18.73 31.14
N GLY A 507 -48.75 -17.75 31.96
CA GLY A 507 -48.43 -16.33 31.74
C GLY A 507 -49.23 -15.64 30.63
N LEU A 508 -50.00 -16.41 29.85
CA LEU A 508 -50.95 -15.97 28.84
C LEU A 508 -52.28 -16.69 29.03
N SER A 509 -53.37 -16.12 28.53
CA SER A 509 -54.63 -16.87 28.44
C SER A 509 -54.49 -17.99 27.41
N PHE A 510 -54.99 -19.17 27.76
CA PHE A 510 -55.03 -20.32 26.87
C PHE A 510 -55.75 -19.99 25.55
N ASP A 511 -55.08 -20.22 24.41
CA ASP A 511 -55.62 -19.96 23.07
C ASP A 511 -54.95 -20.86 22.03
N HIS A 512 -55.65 -21.93 21.63
CA HIS A 512 -55.14 -22.86 20.63
C HIS A 512 -54.93 -22.23 19.24
N LYS A 513 -55.71 -21.23 18.85
CA LYS A 513 -55.54 -20.59 17.54
C LYS A 513 -54.28 -19.73 17.53
N ALA A 514 -54.06 -18.97 18.60
CA ALA A 514 -52.81 -18.22 18.78
C ALA A 514 -51.60 -19.16 18.87
N ALA A 515 -51.72 -20.26 19.61
CA ALA A 515 -50.67 -21.28 19.71
C ALA A 515 -50.30 -21.85 18.34
N GLN A 516 -51.30 -22.29 17.55
CA GLN A 516 -51.07 -22.84 16.21
C GLN A 516 -50.39 -21.81 15.30
N LYS A 517 -50.82 -20.54 15.32
CA LYS A 517 -50.20 -19.48 14.53
C LYS A 517 -48.70 -19.35 14.80
N TRP A 518 -48.30 -19.39 16.08
CA TRP A 518 -46.90 -19.31 16.46
C TRP A 518 -46.12 -20.59 16.18
N PHE A 519 -46.74 -21.77 16.30
CA PHE A 519 -46.13 -23.03 15.86
C PHE A 519 -45.89 -23.07 14.36
N VAL A 520 -46.81 -22.54 13.53
CA VAL A 520 -46.60 -22.38 12.08
C VAL A 520 -45.38 -21.52 11.81
N ALA A 521 -45.31 -20.32 12.39
CA ALA A 521 -44.19 -19.41 12.18
C ALA A 521 -42.84 -20.03 12.58
N ALA A 522 -42.78 -20.70 13.73
CA ALA A 522 -41.57 -21.38 14.20
C ALA A 522 -41.20 -22.60 13.33
N ALA A 523 -42.19 -23.37 12.85
CA ALA A 523 -42.00 -24.54 12.02
C ALA A 523 -41.46 -24.18 10.62
N GLU A 524 -41.98 -23.10 10.03
CA GLU A 524 -41.47 -22.50 8.79
C GLU A 524 -40.07 -21.92 8.97
N GLY A 525 -39.77 -21.37 10.14
CA GLY A 525 -38.42 -21.01 10.57
C GLY A 525 -37.49 -22.19 10.87
N GLY A 526 -37.94 -23.43 10.65
CA GLY A 526 -37.13 -24.64 10.78
C GLY A 526 -37.10 -25.28 12.17
N HIS A 527 -37.85 -24.80 13.16
CA HIS A 527 -37.78 -25.34 14.52
C HIS A 527 -38.38 -26.75 14.63
N GLY A 528 -37.55 -27.78 14.86
CA GLY A 528 -37.99 -29.18 14.90
C GLY A 528 -39.15 -29.47 15.86
N HIS A 529 -39.11 -28.98 17.11
CA HIS A 529 -40.21 -29.20 18.05
C HIS A 529 -41.48 -28.43 17.68
N ALA A 530 -41.38 -27.33 16.94
CA ALA A 530 -42.57 -26.61 16.47
C ALA A 530 -43.24 -27.36 15.32
N GLN A 531 -42.43 -27.99 14.45
CA GLN A 531 -42.92 -28.86 13.39
C GLN A 531 -43.68 -30.07 13.96
N LEU A 532 -43.16 -30.69 15.03
CA LEU A 532 -43.87 -31.73 15.78
C LEU A 532 -45.23 -31.23 16.31
N MET A 533 -45.24 -30.09 17.02
CA MET A 533 -46.47 -29.54 17.59
C MET A 533 -47.49 -29.14 16.53
N LEU A 534 -47.04 -28.58 15.41
CA LEU A 534 -47.91 -28.27 14.27
C LEU A 534 -48.49 -29.55 13.66
N GLY A 535 -47.68 -30.60 13.50
CA GLY A 535 -48.13 -31.91 13.06
C GLY A 535 -49.26 -32.46 13.95
N ARG A 536 -49.09 -32.40 15.27
CA ARG A 536 -50.12 -32.80 16.24
C ARG A 536 -51.41 -31.97 16.12
N TYR A 537 -51.28 -30.65 15.98
CA TYR A 537 -52.43 -29.74 15.83
C TYR A 537 -53.25 -30.05 14.57
N LEU A 538 -52.58 -30.31 13.44
CA LEU A 538 -53.23 -30.64 12.17
C LEU A 538 -53.84 -32.05 12.18
N SER A 539 -53.14 -33.03 12.79
CA SER A 539 -53.63 -34.41 12.91
C SER A 539 -54.89 -34.53 13.75
N LYS A 540 -55.01 -33.72 14.83
CA LYS A 540 -56.15 -33.72 15.75
C LYS A 540 -57.24 -32.70 15.40
N GLY A 541 -56.94 -31.71 14.55
CA GLY A 541 -57.85 -30.58 14.30
C GLY A 541 -58.02 -29.66 15.52
N THR A 542 -56.99 -29.52 16.35
CA THR A 542 -57.06 -28.82 17.65
C THR A 542 -57.42 -27.34 17.53
N ALA A 543 -57.10 -26.70 16.41
CA ALA A 543 -57.35 -25.27 16.18
C ALA A 543 -57.86 -24.96 14.76
N GLY A 544 -58.59 -25.89 14.14
CA GLY A 544 -59.09 -25.74 12.78
C GLY A 544 -59.57 -27.07 12.20
N GLU A 545 -59.61 -27.16 10.87
CA GLU A 545 -59.92 -28.42 10.20
C GLU A 545 -58.77 -29.43 10.34
N ARG A 546 -59.12 -30.71 10.43
CA ARG A 546 -58.17 -31.81 10.51
C ARG A 546 -57.51 -32.03 9.13
N ASP A 547 -56.19 -31.97 9.09
CA ASP A 547 -55.39 -32.23 7.88
C ASP A 547 -54.26 -33.23 8.17
N PRO A 548 -54.53 -34.55 8.04
CA PRO A 548 -53.53 -35.58 8.33
C PRO A 548 -52.38 -35.62 7.32
N ALA A 549 -52.59 -35.15 6.07
CA ALA A 549 -51.54 -35.16 5.05
C ALA A 549 -50.49 -34.06 5.33
N ALA A 550 -50.95 -32.84 5.64
CA ALA A 550 -50.07 -31.78 6.09
C ALA A 550 -49.40 -32.13 7.43
N ALA A 551 -50.13 -32.79 8.34
CA ALA A 551 -49.57 -33.26 9.61
C ALA A 551 -48.36 -34.20 9.40
N ARG A 552 -48.51 -35.21 8.54
CA ARG A 552 -47.44 -36.15 8.20
C ARG A 552 -46.20 -35.43 7.66
N THR A 553 -46.39 -34.48 6.75
CA THR A 553 -45.28 -33.71 6.15
C THR A 553 -44.46 -32.96 7.20
N TRP A 554 -45.12 -32.35 8.18
CA TRP A 554 -44.42 -31.63 9.26
C TRP A 554 -43.73 -32.57 10.25
N LEU A 555 -44.34 -33.71 10.57
CA LEU A 555 -43.70 -34.74 11.39
C LEU A 555 -42.46 -35.31 10.70
N GLU A 556 -42.49 -35.56 9.39
CA GLU A 556 -41.34 -36.06 8.62
C GLU A 556 -40.17 -35.07 8.67
N ARG A 557 -40.44 -33.76 8.56
CA ARG A 557 -39.44 -32.70 8.73
C ARG A 557 -38.85 -32.66 10.14
N ALA A 558 -39.68 -32.84 11.17
CA ALA A 558 -39.22 -32.87 12.55
C ALA A 558 -38.33 -34.11 12.82
N ALA A 559 -38.73 -35.28 12.32
CA ALA A 559 -37.97 -36.52 12.43
C ALA A 559 -36.63 -36.44 11.69
N ALA A 560 -36.58 -35.82 10.50
CA ALA A 560 -35.34 -35.57 9.77
C ALA A 560 -34.35 -34.66 10.55
N GLN A 561 -34.85 -33.86 11.49
CA GLN A 561 -34.03 -33.04 12.40
C GLN A 561 -33.69 -33.75 13.72
N GLY A 562 -34.04 -35.04 13.87
CA GLY A 562 -33.74 -35.84 15.05
C GLY A 562 -34.71 -35.68 16.22
N VAL A 563 -35.94 -35.17 15.98
CA VAL A 563 -37.00 -35.15 17.00
C VAL A 563 -37.62 -36.54 17.07
N ASN A 564 -37.20 -37.32 18.08
CA ASN A 564 -37.58 -38.74 18.20
C ASN A 564 -39.09 -38.94 18.36
N GLU A 565 -39.77 -38.06 19.10
CA GLU A 565 -41.22 -38.14 19.30
C GLU A 565 -41.99 -38.00 17.98
N ALA A 566 -41.45 -37.27 17.00
CA ALA A 566 -42.06 -37.18 15.68
C ALA A 566 -41.88 -38.47 14.87
N ALA A 567 -40.74 -39.14 15.01
CA ALA A 567 -40.48 -40.42 14.37
C ALA A 567 -41.38 -41.53 14.95
N ASP A 568 -41.56 -41.55 16.26
CA ASP A 568 -42.44 -42.49 16.96
C ASP A 568 -43.90 -42.30 16.50
N GLU A 569 -44.40 -41.06 16.45
CA GLU A 569 -45.76 -40.77 15.98
C GLU A 569 -45.97 -41.11 14.50
N LEU A 570 -44.96 -40.94 13.65
CA LEU A 570 -45.04 -41.39 12.26
C LEU A 570 -45.13 -42.90 12.14
N ALA A 571 -44.37 -43.64 12.94
CA ALA A 571 -44.41 -45.09 12.95
C ALA A 571 -45.79 -45.62 13.39
N GLU A 572 -46.44 -44.97 14.36
CA GLU A 572 -47.81 -45.29 14.77
C GLU A 572 -48.83 -45.00 13.65
N ILE A 573 -48.67 -43.90 12.92
CA ILE A 573 -49.53 -43.54 11.78
C ILE A 573 -49.36 -44.53 10.61
N ASP A 574 -48.17 -45.05 10.37
CA ASP A 574 -47.89 -46.03 9.30
C ASP A 574 -48.35 -47.45 9.64
N LEU A 575 -48.62 -47.73 10.92
CA LEU A 575 -49.12 -49.02 11.41
C LEU A 575 -50.66 -49.06 11.56
N ALA A 576 -51.34 -47.90 11.50
CA ALA A 576 -52.79 -47.74 11.63
C ALA A 576 -53.49 -47.64 10.27
#